data_AF-A0A9P0BK13-F1
#
_entry.id   AF-A0A9P0BK13-F1
#
_cell.length_a   1.000
_cell.length_b   1.000
_cell.length_c   1.000
_cell.angle_alpha   90.00
_cell.angle_beta   90.00
_cell.angle_gamma   90.00
#
_symmetry.space_group_name_H-M   'P 1'
#
loop_
_entity.id
_entity.type
_entity.pdbx_description
1 polymer ?
#
loop_
_entity_poly.entity_id
_entity_poly.type
_entity_poly.pdbx_seq_one_letter_code
_entity_poly.pdbx_strand_id
1 'polypeptide(L)'
;MSLNSEDLNYDFNYNMFLAKNAISNLPKCEDRQKVVRWMRKLASSNRTVQEMKLRNDFMYYLISNIQRGNLEPPFTDHPPTSPLPNIQHLLPGSGDDTDLNDFDANAEAGGKLPMLYENSPDGGAFLAAQPVPKSGAFCYLAVVARGPKES
;
A
#
# COMPACT_ATOMS: atom_id res chain seq x y z
N MET A 1 6.84 3.90 -9.32
CA MET A 1 7.97 3.94 -8.37
C MET A 1 9.02 4.90 -8.92
N SER A 2 9.48 5.87 -8.13
CA SER A 2 10.56 6.74 -8.57
C SER A 2 11.89 5.98 -8.68
N LEU A 3 12.70 6.37 -9.66
CA LEU A 3 13.92 5.68 -10.08
C LEU A 3 15.19 6.32 -9.52
N ASN A 4 15.15 7.57 -9.05
CA ASN A 4 16.32 8.29 -8.54
C ASN A 4 16.34 8.33 -7.00
N SER A 5 17.54 8.47 -6.43
CA SER A 5 17.74 8.47 -4.96
C SER A 5 17.13 9.70 -4.28
N GLU A 6 17.00 10.81 -4.99
CA GLU A 6 16.47 12.07 -4.46
C GLU A 6 14.97 11.98 -4.17
N ASP A 7 14.20 11.49 -5.14
CA ASP A 7 12.77 11.25 -5.01
C ASP A 7 12.48 10.20 -3.94
N LEU A 8 13.25 9.11 -3.89
CA LEU A 8 13.11 8.11 -2.82
C LEU A 8 13.35 8.70 -1.43
N ASN A 9 14.25 9.68 -1.30
CA ASN A 9 14.45 10.41 -0.05
C ASN A 9 13.33 11.40 0.22
N TYR A 10 12.81 12.08 -0.80
CA TYR A 10 11.65 12.95 -0.68
C TYR A 10 10.45 12.17 -0.15
N ASP A 11 10.11 11.05 -0.79
CA ASP A 11 9.02 10.15 -0.38
C ASP A 11 9.19 9.70 1.07
N PHE A 12 10.41 9.28 1.43
CA PHE A 12 10.71 8.86 2.80
C PHE A 12 10.52 9.99 3.81
N ASN A 13 11.03 11.19 3.51
CA ASN A 13 10.95 12.34 4.41
C ASN A 13 9.52 12.85 4.56
N TYR A 14 8.73 12.84 3.48
CA TYR A 14 7.31 13.14 3.51
C TYR A 14 6.56 12.15 4.40
N ASN A 15 6.78 10.85 4.18
CA ASN A 15 6.21 9.78 5.00
C ASN A 15 6.63 9.88 6.48
N MET A 16 7.90 10.16 6.74
CA MET A 16 8.44 10.41 8.08
C MET A 16 7.70 11.57 8.78
N PHE A 17 7.43 12.65 8.05
CA PHE A 17 6.64 13.76 8.56
C PHE A 17 5.21 13.34 8.89
N LEU A 18 4.53 12.61 8.00
CA LEU A 18 3.18 12.09 8.26
C LEU A 18 3.12 11.21 9.50
N ALA A 19 4.07 10.28 9.65
CA ALA A 19 4.14 9.39 10.82
C ALA A 19 4.30 10.16 12.13
N LYS A 20 5.17 11.19 12.17
CA LYS A 20 5.37 12.03 13.35
C LYS A 20 4.09 12.75 13.78
N ASN A 21 3.31 13.24 12.81
CA ASN A 21 2.07 13.96 13.09
C ASN A 21 0.92 13.02 13.46
N ALA A 22 0.94 11.77 12.97
CA ALA A 22 -0.12 10.80 13.23
C ALA A 22 0.15 9.88 14.43
N ILE A 23 1.36 9.90 15.03
CA ILE A 23 1.75 8.94 16.09
C ILE A 23 0.84 8.96 17.33
N SER A 24 0.18 10.09 17.61
CA SER A 24 -0.79 10.22 18.70
C SER A 24 -2.07 9.40 18.48
N ASN A 25 -2.32 8.93 17.26
CA ASN A 25 -3.46 8.05 16.96
C ASN A 25 -3.31 6.68 17.62
N LEU A 26 -2.09 6.27 17.97
CA LEU A 26 -1.86 5.03 18.72
C LEU A 26 -2.16 5.28 20.21
N PRO A 27 -3.12 4.55 20.81
CA PRO A 27 -3.54 4.79 22.19
C PRO A 27 -2.46 4.38 23.20
N LYS A 28 -1.75 3.27 22.92
CA LYS A 28 -0.76 2.70 23.83
C LYS A 28 0.59 3.41 23.70
N CYS A 29 1.18 3.76 24.85
CA CYS A 29 2.52 4.37 24.89
C CYS A 29 3.60 3.44 24.36
N GLU A 30 3.48 2.15 24.64
CA GLU A 30 4.41 1.12 24.17
C GLU A 30 4.48 1.06 22.63
N ASP A 31 3.32 1.11 21.97
CA ASP A 31 3.23 1.09 20.51
C ASP A 31 3.91 2.34 19.91
N ARG A 32 3.69 3.51 20.51
CA ARG A 32 4.41 4.74 20.10
C ARG A 32 5.92 4.58 20.24
N GLN A 33 6.41 3.94 21.29
CA GLN A 33 7.85 3.67 21.44
C GLN A 33 8.39 2.69 20.38
N LYS A 34 7.62 1.67 20.00
CA LYS A 34 7.98 0.73 18.92
C LYS A 34 8.06 1.44 17.58
N VAL A 35 7.08 2.29 17.25
CA VAL A 35 7.10 3.15 16.06
C VAL A 35 8.37 4.00 16.01
N VAL A 36 8.73 4.68 17.10
CA VAL A 36 9.96 5.51 17.15
C VAL A 36 11.21 4.69 16.85
N ARG A 37 11.30 3.45 17.37
CA ARG A 37 12.43 2.55 17.10
C ARG A 37 12.47 2.13 15.62
N TRP A 38 11.33 1.78 15.05
CA TRP A 38 11.22 1.47 13.62
C TRP A 38 11.60 2.66 12.74
N MET A 39 11.08 3.86 13.01
CA MET A 39 11.44 5.08 12.28
C MET A 39 12.95 5.35 12.33
N ARG A 40 13.62 5.10 13.47
CA ARG A 40 15.07 5.22 13.58
C ARG A 40 15.80 4.20 12.71
N LYS A 41 15.37 2.94 12.71
CA LYS A 41 15.94 1.87 11.87
C LYS A 41 15.78 2.22 10.38
N LEU A 42 14.59 2.64 9.97
CA LEU A 42 14.30 3.01 8.58
C LEU A 42 15.12 4.22 8.14
N ALA A 43 15.30 5.22 9.01
CA ALA A 43 16.13 6.39 8.70
C ALA A 43 17.60 6.04 8.40
N SER A 44 18.12 4.96 8.97
CA SER A 44 19.48 4.45 8.70
C SER A 44 19.60 3.46 7.54
N SER A 45 18.49 3.07 6.91
CA SER A 45 18.45 2.03 5.88
C SER A 45 18.45 2.65 4.48
N ASN A 46 19.58 3.23 4.08
CA ASN A 46 19.69 4.08 2.88
C ASN A 46 21.00 3.92 2.10
N ARG A 47 21.66 2.76 2.17
CA ARG A 47 22.99 2.56 1.56
C ARG A 47 22.91 2.29 0.05
N THR A 48 21.86 1.62 -0.40
CA THR A 48 21.63 1.29 -1.81
C THR A 48 20.24 1.72 -2.25
N VAL A 49 20.03 1.93 -3.56
CA VAL A 49 18.71 2.27 -4.11
C VAL A 49 17.67 1.19 -3.77
N GLN A 50 18.05 -0.09 -3.80
CA GLN A 50 17.18 -1.20 -3.41
C GLN A 50 16.79 -1.12 -1.92
N GLU A 51 17.76 -0.82 -1.04
CA GLU A 51 17.48 -0.63 0.38
C GLU A 51 16.57 0.58 0.62
N MET A 52 16.76 1.66 -0.14
CA MET A 52 15.91 2.86 -0.07
C MET A 52 14.47 2.60 -0.54
N LYS A 53 14.28 1.78 -1.58
CA LYS A 53 12.94 1.33 -2.00
C LYS A 53 12.25 0.55 -0.89
N LEU A 54 12.95 -0.47 -0.37
CA LEU A 54 12.41 -1.30 0.70
C LEU A 54 12.13 -0.49 1.97
N ARG A 55 13.02 0.45 2.33
CA ARG A 55 12.79 1.42 3.41
C ARG A 55 11.47 2.17 3.22
N ASN A 56 11.19 2.62 1.99
CA ASN A 56 9.98 3.37 1.69
C ASN A 56 8.73 2.47 1.78
N ASP A 57 8.82 1.22 1.34
CA ASP A 57 7.73 0.24 1.47
C ASP A 57 7.39 0.00 2.95
N PHE A 58 8.40 -0.29 3.78
CA PHE A 58 8.22 -0.41 5.23
C PHE A 58 7.61 0.86 5.85
N MET A 59 8.08 2.04 5.43
CA MET A 59 7.58 3.31 5.95
C MET A 59 6.10 3.53 5.60
N TYR A 60 5.71 3.18 4.38
CA TYR A 60 4.32 3.26 3.92
C TYR A 60 3.40 2.37 4.77
N TYR A 61 3.78 1.11 4.98
CA TYR A 61 3.01 0.19 5.83
C TYR A 61 2.92 0.68 7.28
N LEU A 62 4.03 1.19 7.83
CA LEU A 62 4.06 1.75 9.18
C LEU A 62 3.08 2.93 9.32
N ILE A 63 3.00 3.81 8.34
CA ILE A 63 2.04 4.94 8.35
C ILE A 63 0.61 4.45 8.30
N SER A 64 0.30 3.47 7.44
CA SER A 64 -1.04 2.88 7.35
C SER A 64 -1.48 2.32 8.72
N ASN A 65 -0.57 1.66 9.43
CA ASN A 65 -0.80 1.14 10.79
C ASN A 65 -1.09 2.28 11.79
N ILE A 66 -0.23 3.31 11.81
CA ILE A 66 -0.40 4.49 12.67
C ILE A 66 -1.75 5.17 12.41
N GLN A 67 -2.14 5.36 11.15
CA GLN A 67 -3.38 6.01 10.75
C GLN A 67 -4.62 5.20 11.17
N ARG A 68 -4.55 3.86 11.12
CA ARG A 68 -5.59 2.96 11.63
C ARG A 68 -5.67 2.94 13.15
N GLY A 69 -4.67 3.45 13.86
CA GLY A 69 -4.60 3.48 15.31
C GLY A 69 -4.22 2.14 15.96
N ASN A 70 -3.72 1.18 15.18
CA ASN A 70 -3.26 -0.11 15.68
C ASN A 70 -2.01 -0.59 14.94
N LEU A 71 -1.07 -1.21 15.66
CA LEU A 71 0.10 -1.84 15.06
C LEU A 71 -0.18 -3.31 14.74
N GLU A 72 0.23 -3.71 13.55
CA GLU A 72 0.24 -5.08 13.04
C GLU A 72 1.70 -5.51 12.79
N PRO A 73 1.98 -6.83 12.71
CA PRO A 73 3.30 -7.32 12.36
C PRO A 73 3.81 -6.70 11.04
N PRO A 74 5.12 -6.40 10.93
CA PRO A 74 6.18 -6.66 11.91
C PRO A 74 6.36 -5.57 12.98
N PHE A 75 5.48 -4.56 13.01
CA PHE A 75 5.64 -3.38 13.87
C PHE A 75 5.22 -3.60 15.33
N THR A 76 4.59 -4.74 15.62
CA THR A 76 4.24 -5.19 16.98
C THR A 76 5.47 -5.47 17.84
N ASP A 77 6.61 -5.71 17.21
CA ASP A 77 7.88 -6.02 17.85
C ASP A 77 8.95 -4.95 17.60
N HIS A 78 10.07 -5.04 18.30
CA HIS A 78 11.22 -4.17 18.03
C HIS A 78 11.83 -4.48 16.66
N PRO A 79 12.33 -3.47 15.93
CA PRO A 79 13.01 -3.70 14.66
C PRO A 79 14.23 -4.60 14.89
N PRO A 80 14.46 -5.60 14.02
CA PRO A 80 15.63 -6.45 14.12
C PRO A 80 16.91 -5.65 13.81
N THR A 81 18.04 -6.15 14.32
CA THR A 81 19.36 -5.59 14.03
C THR A 81 19.80 -5.89 12.60
N SER A 82 19.27 -6.95 11.98
CA SER A 82 19.58 -7.36 10.61
C SER A 82 19.20 -6.29 9.57
N PRO A 83 19.79 -6.33 8.36
CA PRO A 83 19.38 -5.48 7.24
C PRO A 83 17.90 -5.67 6.85
N LEU A 84 17.27 -4.63 6.28
CA LEU A 84 15.86 -4.69 5.85
C LEU A 84 15.55 -5.81 4.85
N PRO A 85 16.42 -6.14 3.86
CA PRO A 85 16.15 -7.21 2.91
C PRO A 85 15.86 -8.56 3.59
N ASN A 86 16.47 -8.83 4.75
CA ASN A 86 16.28 -10.08 5.48
C ASN A 86 14.85 -10.25 6.02
N ILE A 87 14.11 -9.15 6.16
CA ILE A 87 12.74 -9.14 6.68
C ILE A 87 11.72 -8.64 5.67
N GLN A 88 12.10 -8.49 4.40
CA GLN A 88 11.18 -8.01 3.35
C GLN A 88 9.90 -8.85 3.29
N HIS A 89 10.03 -10.18 3.44
CA HIS A 89 8.92 -11.14 3.41
C HIS A 89 7.86 -10.92 4.51
N LEU A 90 8.14 -10.08 5.53
CA LEU A 90 7.17 -9.73 6.56
C LEU A 90 6.20 -8.63 6.12
N LEU A 91 6.48 -7.93 5.01
CA LEU A 91 5.55 -6.96 4.46
C LEU A 91 4.46 -7.66 3.63
N PRO A 92 3.21 -7.19 3.71
CA PRO A 92 2.16 -7.62 2.78
C PRO A 92 2.60 -7.39 1.34
N GLY A 93 2.43 -8.37 0.45
CA GLY A 93 2.83 -8.27 -0.96
C GLY A 93 4.34 -8.31 -1.22
N SER A 94 5.16 -8.74 -0.26
CA SER A 94 6.59 -9.02 -0.49
C SER A 94 6.90 -10.50 -0.76
N GLY A 95 5.86 -11.32 -0.93
CA GLY A 95 5.98 -12.54 -1.71
C GLY A 95 6.39 -12.15 -3.13
N ASP A 96 7.22 -12.97 -3.76
CA ASP A 96 7.67 -12.81 -5.14
C ASP A 96 6.45 -12.55 -6.05
N ASP A 97 6.13 -11.27 -6.31
CA ASP A 97 5.15 -10.84 -7.32
C ASP A 97 5.74 -11.06 -8.73
N THR A 98 6.27 -12.26 -8.97
CA THR A 98 6.41 -12.80 -10.33
C THR A 98 5.06 -13.25 -10.90
N ASP A 99 3.98 -13.23 -10.10
CA ASP A 99 2.63 -13.66 -10.50
C ASP A 99 1.59 -12.51 -10.61
N LEU A 100 2.00 -11.27 -10.84
CA LEU A 100 1.07 -10.22 -11.33
C LEU A 100 0.98 -10.17 -12.87
N ASN A 101 1.63 -11.10 -13.57
CA ASN A 101 1.47 -11.30 -15.02
C ASN A 101 0.32 -12.26 -15.38
N ASP A 102 -0.43 -12.79 -14.41
CA ASP A 102 -1.61 -13.63 -14.70
C ASP A 102 -2.93 -12.85 -14.61
N PHE A 103 -2.96 -11.67 -15.23
CA PHE A 103 -4.20 -11.20 -15.87
C PHE A 103 -4.17 -11.75 -17.31
N ASP A 104 -3.99 -13.07 -17.43
CA ASP A 104 -4.13 -13.75 -18.70
C ASP A 104 -5.56 -13.52 -19.17
N ALA A 105 -5.67 -13.08 -20.42
CA ALA A 105 -6.92 -12.79 -21.11
C ALA A 105 -7.69 -14.09 -21.46
N ASN A 106 -7.57 -15.12 -20.62
CA ASN A 106 -8.13 -16.45 -20.80
C ASN A 106 -8.56 -17.07 -19.45
N ALA A 107 -9.17 -16.27 -18.58
CA ALA A 107 -9.86 -16.79 -17.40
C ALA A 107 -11.19 -17.50 -17.76
N GLU A 108 -11.11 -18.63 -18.47
CA GLU A 108 -12.07 -19.71 -18.29
C GLU A 108 -11.65 -20.53 -17.06
N ALA A 109 -12.04 -20.07 -15.87
CA ALA A 109 -12.41 -20.91 -14.70
C ALA A 109 -12.47 -20.08 -13.40
N GLY A 110 -13.68 -19.77 -12.94
CA GLY A 110 -14.01 -19.82 -11.50
C GLY A 110 -13.75 -18.59 -10.61
N GLY A 111 -13.13 -17.51 -11.08
CA GLY A 111 -13.00 -16.27 -10.30
C GLY A 111 -14.25 -15.40 -10.37
N LYS A 112 -14.90 -15.09 -9.24
CA LYS A 112 -16.01 -14.12 -9.21
C LYS A 112 -15.51 -12.76 -9.73
N LEU A 113 -16.10 -12.28 -10.82
CA LEU A 113 -15.84 -10.94 -11.33
C LEU A 113 -16.15 -9.89 -10.23
N PRO A 114 -15.41 -8.77 -10.18
CA PRO A 114 -15.73 -7.70 -9.24
C PRO A 114 -17.18 -7.24 -9.39
N MET A 115 -17.88 -6.95 -8.28
CA MET A 115 -19.29 -6.52 -8.29
C MET A 115 -19.61 -5.35 -9.26
N LEU A 116 -18.61 -4.57 -9.64
CA LEU A 116 -18.75 -3.49 -10.62
C LEU A 116 -19.07 -4.01 -12.04
N TYR A 117 -18.59 -5.21 -12.40
CA TYR A 117 -18.94 -5.87 -13.68
C TYR A 117 -20.42 -6.25 -13.71
N GLU A 118 -20.94 -6.87 -12.64
CA GLU A 118 -22.33 -7.34 -12.56
C GLU A 118 -23.36 -6.21 -12.64
N ASN A 119 -23.02 -5.03 -12.12
CA ASN A 119 -23.93 -3.88 -12.06
C ASN A 119 -23.76 -2.90 -13.23
N SER A 120 -22.89 -3.22 -14.18
CA SER A 120 -22.67 -2.37 -15.34
C SER A 120 -23.82 -2.55 -16.36
N PRO A 121 -24.34 -1.47 -16.97
CA PRO A 121 -25.42 -1.57 -17.96
C PRO A 121 -25.03 -2.35 -19.23
N ASP A 122 -23.73 -2.46 -19.49
CA ASP A 122 -23.12 -3.04 -20.69
C ASP A 122 -22.43 -4.39 -20.41
N GLY A 123 -22.69 -5.01 -19.25
CA GLY A 123 -22.11 -6.31 -18.89
C GLY A 123 -20.59 -6.29 -18.72
N GLY A 124 -20.00 -5.12 -18.53
CA GLY A 124 -18.60 -4.91 -18.20
C GLY A 124 -17.73 -4.62 -19.42
N ALA A 125 -18.34 -4.47 -20.61
CA ALA A 125 -17.63 -4.20 -21.86
C ALA A 125 -16.75 -2.95 -21.77
N PHE A 126 -17.25 -1.87 -21.16
CA PHE A 126 -16.48 -0.66 -20.91
C PHE A 126 -15.26 -0.93 -20.04
N LEU A 127 -15.42 -1.69 -18.95
CA LEU A 127 -14.33 -2.02 -18.02
C LEU A 127 -13.27 -2.91 -18.67
N ALA A 128 -13.70 -3.87 -19.50
CA ALA A 128 -12.82 -4.76 -20.23
C ALA A 128 -11.98 -4.03 -21.31
N ALA A 129 -12.53 -2.95 -21.87
CA ALA A 129 -11.83 -2.12 -22.84
C ALA A 129 -10.87 -1.09 -22.22
N GLN A 130 -10.83 -0.98 -20.88
CA GLN A 130 -9.95 0.00 -20.23
C GLN A 130 -8.48 -0.41 -20.34
N PRO A 131 -7.57 0.54 -20.63
CA PRO A 131 -6.15 0.26 -20.65
C PRO A 131 -5.65 -0.09 -19.25
N VAL A 132 -4.72 -1.04 -19.16
CA VAL A 132 -4.06 -1.38 -17.89
C VAL A 132 -3.12 -0.24 -17.48
N PRO A 133 -3.30 0.39 -16.31
CA PRO A 133 -2.46 1.50 -15.89
C PRO A 133 -1.03 1.00 -15.61
N LYS A 134 -0.04 1.56 -16.30
CA LYS A 134 1.39 1.25 -16.10
C LYS A 134 1.94 1.80 -14.77
N SER A 135 1.29 2.84 -14.22
CA SER A 135 1.57 3.43 -12.91
C SER A 135 0.36 4.25 -12.46
N GLY A 136 -0.07 4.11 -11.20
CA GLY A 136 -1.25 4.78 -10.64
C GLY A 136 -2.51 3.92 -10.70
N ALA A 137 -3.69 4.53 -10.54
CA ALA A 137 -4.98 3.85 -10.59
C ALA A 137 -6.00 4.65 -11.40
N PHE A 138 -6.88 3.95 -12.11
CA PHE A 138 -8.10 4.54 -12.67
C PHE A 138 -9.23 4.40 -11.65
N CYS A 139 -9.84 5.51 -11.27
CA CYS A 139 -10.96 5.54 -10.33
C CYS A 139 -12.24 5.88 -11.09
N TYR A 140 -13.20 4.95 -11.10
CA TYR A 140 -14.50 5.13 -11.74
C TYR A 140 -15.57 5.41 -10.68
N LEU A 141 -16.39 6.42 -10.92
CA LEU A 141 -17.50 6.82 -10.06
C LEU A 141 -18.80 6.72 -10.85
N ALA A 142 -19.71 5.84 -10.43
CA ALA A 142 -21.05 5.77 -10.97
C ALA A 142 -22.00 6.59 -10.09
N VAL A 143 -22.70 7.55 -10.69
CA VAL A 143 -23.70 8.38 -9.99
C VAL A 143 -25.08 8.03 -10.53
N VAL A 144 -25.99 7.65 -9.63
CA VAL A 144 -27.38 7.36 -9.99
C VAL A 144 -28.29 8.40 -9.35
N ALA A 145 -29.00 9.17 -10.17
CA ALA A 145 -30.06 10.06 -9.70
C ALA A 145 -31.36 9.26 -9.57
N ARG A 146 -31.96 9.24 -8.38
CA ARG A 146 -33.32 8.70 -8.20
C ARG A 146 -34.33 9.78 -8.58
N GLY A 147 -35.22 9.47 -9.51
CA GLY A 147 -36.35 10.34 -9.85
C GLY A 147 -37.32 10.53 -8.67
N PRO A 148 -38.12 11.60 -8.68
CA PRO A 148 -39.08 11.87 -7.62
C PRO A 148 -40.08 10.69 -7.51
N LYS A 149 -40.34 10.26 -6.28
CA LYS A 149 -41.37 9.25 -6.00
C LYS A 149 -42.73 9.88 -6.26
N GLU A 150 -43.43 9.44 -7.30
CA GLU A 150 -44.86 9.72 -7.45
C GLU A 150 -45.59 8.97 -6.33
N SER A 151 -46.20 9.75 -5.45
CA SER A 151 -46.99 9.31 -4.29
C SER A 151 -48.46 9.18 -4.64
#